data_AF-A0A1C5U4H9-F1
#
_entry.id   AF-A0A1C5U4H9-F1
#
_cell.length_a   1.000
_cell.length_b   1.000
_cell.length_c   1.000
_cell.angle_alpha   90.00
_cell.angle_beta   90.00
_cell.angle_gamma   90.00
#
_symmetry.space_group_name_H-M   'P 1'
#
loop_
_entity.id
_entity.type
_entity.pdbx_description
1 polymer ?
#
loop_
_entity_poly.entity_id
_entity_poly.type
_entity_poly.pdbx_seq_one_letter_code
_entity_poly.pdbx_strand_id
1 'polypeptide(L)'
;MDGRTKCKILKGIRQRIADINGINYEPYPCSNTSDCKGTCAQCEKELDWLWRQLKQKESQGYQIYITPEDLKEYEFQNSMTRYKTNVI
;
A
#
# COMPACT_ATOMS: atom_id res chain seq x y z
N MET A 1 -16.58 7.23 -0.13
CA MET A 1 -15.11 7.44 -0.02
C MET A 1 -14.65 8.08 -1.31
N ASP A 2 -13.98 9.23 -1.25
CA ASP A 2 -13.40 9.88 -2.43
C ASP A 2 -12.12 9.17 -2.89
N GLY A 3 -11.70 9.40 -4.13
CA GLY A 3 -10.56 8.66 -4.67
C GLY A 3 -9.20 9.10 -4.12
N ARG A 4 -9.06 10.29 -3.52
CA ARG A 4 -7.84 10.65 -2.78
C ARG A 4 -7.73 9.83 -1.49
N THR A 5 -8.84 9.60 -0.79
CA THR A 5 -8.88 8.68 0.35
C THR A 5 -8.57 7.24 -0.07
N LYS A 6 -9.14 6.75 -1.17
CA LYS A 6 -8.80 5.42 -1.74
C LYS A 6 -7.30 5.32 -2.07
N CYS A 7 -6.74 6.34 -2.70
CA CYS A 7 -5.31 6.40 -3.03
C CYS A 7 -4.42 6.34 -1.78
N LYS A 8 -4.79 7.03 -0.69
CA LYS A 8 -4.06 6.98 0.58
C LYS A 8 -4.08 5.58 1.19
N ILE A 9 -5.23 4.91 1.17
CA ILE A 9 -5.35 3.53 1.67
C ILE A 9 -4.48 2.58 0.85
N LEU A 10 -4.54 2.68 -0.48
CA LEU A 10 -3.72 1.86 -1.37
C LEU A 10 -2.22 2.11 -1.17
N LYS A 11 -1.81 3.37 -0.93
CA LYS A 11 -0.42 3.69 -0.58
C LYS A 11 0.00 3.02 0.72
N GLY A 12 -0.85 3.04 1.76
CA GLY A 12 -0.57 2.36 3.02
C GLY A 12 -0.47 0.83 2.88
N ILE A 13 -1.31 0.22 2.04
CA ILE A 13 -1.22 -1.21 1.70
C ILE A 13 0.13 -1.52 1.03
N ARG A 14 0.54 -0.72 0.03
CA ARG A 14 1.85 -0.89 -0.63
C ARG A 14 3.02 -0.76 0.35
N GLN A 15 2.95 0.21 1.26
CA GLN A 15 3.96 0.37 2.32
C GLN A 15 4.03 -0.87 3.20
N ARG A 16 2.88 -1.35 3.70
CA ARG A 16 2.86 -2.53 4.57
C ARG A 16 3.42 -3.76 3.87
N ILE A 17 3.08 -3.98 2.60
CA ILE A 17 3.64 -5.07 1.79
C ILE A 17 5.17 -4.93 1.70
N ALA A 18 5.69 -3.73 1.43
CA ALA A 18 7.13 -3.52 1.38
C ALA A 18 7.81 -3.81 2.72
N ASP A 19 7.24 -3.30 3.82
CA ASP A 19 7.79 -3.45 5.18
C ASP A 19 7.91 -4.93 5.57
N ILE A 20 6.83 -5.71 5.42
CA ILE A 20 6.83 -7.14 5.81
C ILE A 20 7.73 -8.00 4.92
N ASN A 21 7.98 -7.57 3.68
CA ASN A 21 8.90 -8.25 2.77
C ASN A 21 10.33 -7.70 2.87
N GLY A 22 10.62 -6.76 3.79
CA GLY A 22 11.93 -6.16 3.95
C GLY A 22 12.44 -5.45 2.68
N ILE A 23 11.54 -4.77 1.97
CA ILE A 23 11.85 -3.95 0.80
C ILE A 23 11.89 -2.49 1.25
N ASN A 24 13.01 -1.80 1.02
CA ASN A 24 13.08 -0.36 1.28
C ASN A 24 12.18 0.38 0.27
N TYR A 25 11.03 0.87 0.74
CA TYR A 25 10.04 1.54 -0.11
C TYR A 25 10.04 3.05 0.16
N GLU A 26 10.51 3.79 -0.84
CA GLU A 26 10.54 5.25 -0.85
C GLU A 26 9.61 5.75 -1.97
N PRO A 27 8.29 5.82 -1.73
CA PRO A 27 7.34 6.27 -2.74
C PRO A 27 7.54 7.74 -3.07
N TYR A 28 7.45 8.08 -4.35
CA TYR A 28 7.50 9.47 -4.79
C TYR A 28 6.28 10.24 -4.27
N PRO A 29 6.41 11.54 -3.96
CA PRO A 29 5.26 12.37 -3.64
C PRO A 29 4.26 12.37 -4.80
N CYS A 30 3.00 12.02 -4.52
CA CYS A 30 1.92 12.13 -5.49
C CYS A 30 1.58 13.62 -5.70
N SER A 31 1.96 14.18 -6.83
CA SER A 31 1.66 15.57 -7.22
C SER A 31 0.31 15.73 -7.90
N ASN A 32 -0.54 14.68 -7.93
CA ASN A 32 -1.82 14.76 -8.60
C ASN A 32 -2.80 15.70 -7.84
N THR A 33 -3.07 16.84 -8.44
CA THR A 33 -4.03 17.85 -7.96
C THR A 33 -5.42 17.71 -8.57
N SER A 34 -5.56 16.91 -9.63
CA SER A 34 -6.83 16.64 -10.30
C SER A 34 -7.74 15.69 -9.51
N ASP A 35 -8.96 15.47 -10.02
CA ASP A 35 -9.89 14.49 -9.46
C ASP A 35 -9.29 13.08 -9.55
N CYS A 36 -8.78 12.59 -8.42
CA CYS A 36 -8.17 11.28 -8.31
C CYS A 36 -9.28 10.22 -8.22
N LYS A 37 -9.29 9.26 -9.14
CA LYS A 37 -10.24 8.14 -9.13
C LYS A 37 -9.80 6.93 -8.27
N GLY A 38 -8.76 7.13 -7.45
CA GLY A 38 -8.18 6.08 -6.60
C GLY A 38 -6.82 5.56 -7.06
N THR A 39 -6.41 5.85 -8.29
CA THR A 39 -5.05 5.59 -8.80
C THR A 39 -4.69 6.63 -9.86
N CYS A 40 -3.39 6.88 -10.05
CA CYS A 40 -2.84 7.74 -11.09
C CYS A 40 -1.61 7.05 -11.72
N ALA A 41 -1.11 7.59 -12.83
CA ALA A 41 0.06 7.01 -13.52
C ALA A 41 1.28 6.83 -12.59
N GLN A 42 1.48 7.72 -11.60
CA GLN A 42 2.58 7.56 -10.64
C GLN A 42 2.32 6.40 -9.66
N CYS A 43 1.09 6.23 -9.18
CA CYS A 43 0.72 5.12 -8.30
C CYS A 43 0.87 3.76 -9.01
N GLU A 44 0.56 3.69 -10.30
CA GLU A 44 0.76 2.47 -11.09
C GLU A 44 2.25 2.14 -11.26
N LYS A 45 3.09 3.16 -11.54
CA LYS A 45 4.55 2.96 -11.59
C LYS A 45 5.11 2.48 -10.25
N GLU A 46 4.61 3.00 -9.14
CA GLU A 46 4.99 2.53 -7.80
C GLU A 46 4.57 1.07 -7.57
N LEU A 47 3.36 0.69 -8.00
CA LEU A 47 2.87 -0.68 -7.89
C LEU A 47 3.71 -1.64 -8.75
N ASP A 48 4.00 -1.27 -10.00
CA ASP A 48 4.84 -2.04 -10.92
C ASP A 48 6.25 -2.23 -10.35
N TRP A 49 6.84 -1.18 -9.78
CA TRP A 49 8.15 -1.26 -9.14
C TRP A 49 8.12 -2.23 -7.97
N LEU A 50 7.14 -2.11 -7.06
CA LEU A 50 7.01 -2.99 -5.90
C LEU A 50 6.82 -4.45 -6.34
N TRP A 51 6.03 -4.69 -7.37
CA TRP A 51 5.85 -6.03 -7.92
C TRP A 51 7.14 -6.66 -8.44
N ARG A 52 7.99 -5.87 -9.10
CA ARG A 52 9.29 -6.35 -9.58
C ARG A 52 10.23 -6.69 -8.42
N GLN A 53 10.23 -5.90 -7.35
CA GLN A 53 11.02 -6.20 -6.15
C GLN A 53 10.58 -7.51 -5.49
N LEU A 54 9.27 -7.73 -5.37
CA LEU A 54 8.71 -8.97 -4.81
C LEU A 54 9.06 -10.18 -5.68
N LYS A 55 8.90 -10.08 -7.00
CA LYS A 55 9.31 -11.12 -7.96
C LYS A 55 10.79 -11.47 -7.85
N GLN A 56 11.66 -10.47 -7.65
CA GLN A 56 13.09 -10.67 -7.47
C GLN A 56 13.40 -11.41 -6.16
N LYS A 57 12.70 -11.10 -5.07
CA LYS A 57 12.84 -11.83 -3.80
C LYS A 57 12.37 -13.29 -3.94
N GLU A 58 11.22 -13.49 -4.57
CA GLU A 58 10.69 -14.82 -4.85
C GLU A 58 11.68 -15.66 -5.67
N SER A 59 12.29 -15.09 -6.71
CA SER A 59 13.29 -15.79 -7.52
C SER A 59 14.60 -16.07 -6.79
N GLN A 60 14.90 -15.34 -5.72
CA GLN A 60 16.01 -15.60 -4.80
C GLN A 60 15.66 -16.64 -3.72
N GLY A 61 14.43 -17.18 -3.72
CA GLY A 61 13.98 -18.20 -2.76
C GLY A 61 13.40 -17.63 -1.46
N TYR A 62 13.17 -16.32 -1.36
CA TYR A 62 12.47 -15.74 -0.23
C TYR A 62 10.96 -15.96 -0.37
N GLN A 63 10.31 -16.34 0.73
CA GLN A 63 8.86 -16.28 0.82
C GLN A 63 8.39 -14.83 0.72
N ILE A 64 7.32 -14.60 -0.05
CA ILE A 64 6.66 -13.30 -0.16
C ILE A 64 5.34 -13.30 0.60
N TYR A 65 4.99 -12.13 1.16
CA TYR A 65 3.80 -11.91 1.97
C TYR A 65 2.92 -10.83 1.31
N ILE A 66 1.77 -11.21 0.77
CA ILE A 66 0.90 -10.35 -0.05
C ILE A 66 -0.60 -10.68 0.13
N THR A 67 -0.93 -11.65 0.97
CA THR A 67 -2.30 -12.12 1.18
C THR A 67 -3.03 -11.26 2.21
N PRO A 68 -4.37 -11.36 2.29
CA PRO A 68 -5.12 -10.72 3.39
C PRO A 68 -4.59 -11.15 4.76
N GLU A 69 -4.24 -12.42 4.94
CA GLU A 69 -3.62 -12.97 6.16
C GLU A 69 -2.39 -12.18 6.59
N ASP A 70 -1.51 -11.88 5.64
CA ASP A 70 -0.26 -11.16 5.87
C ASP A 70 -0.48 -9.68 6.26
N LEU A 71 -1.65 -9.15 5.93
CA LEU A 71 -2.04 -7.76 6.16
C LEU A 71 -3.02 -7.59 7.33
N LYS A 72 -3.40 -8.67 8.03
CA LYS A 72 -4.38 -8.64 9.13
C LYS A 72 -4.09 -7.59 10.20
N GLU A 73 -2.83 -7.42 10.59
CA GLU A 73 -2.44 -6.39 11.56
C GLU A 73 -2.74 -4.97 11.06
N TYR A 74 -2.46 -4.70 9.78
CA TYR A 74 -2.74 -3.40 9.15
C TYR A 74 -4.25 -3.17 9.04
N GLU A 75 -5.03 -4.19 8.70
CA GLU A 75 -6.50 -4.10 8.66
C GLU A 75 -7.08 -3.81 10.04
N PHE A 76 -6.60 -4.49 11.09
CA PHE A 76 -7.02 -4.26 12.47
C PHE A 76 -6.67 -2.86 12.95
N GLN A 77 -5.45 -2.37 12.66
CA GLN A 77 -5.04 -1.01 13.02
C GLN A 77 -5.90 0.05 12.32
N ASN A 78 -6.23 -0.16 11.04
CA ASN A 78 -7.09 0.76 10.30
C ASN A 78 -8.55 0.71 10.75
N SER A 79 -9.08 -0.46 11.15
CA SER A 79 -10.45 -0.55 11.68
C SER A 79 -10.59 0.15 13.03
N MET A 80 -9.60 -0.01 13.92
CA MET A 80 -9.55 0.67 15.22
C MET A 80 -9.36 2.18 15.08
N THR A 81 -8.52 2.63 14.15
CA THR A 81 -8.34 4.05 13.86
C THR A 81 -9.64 4.68 13.35
N ARG A 82 -10.34 4.00 12.43
CA ARG A 82 -11.67 4.42 11.94
C ARG A 82 -12.72 4.46 13.03
N TYR A 83 -12.76 3.47 13.93
CA TYR A 83 -13.66 3.48 15.08
C TYR A 83 -13.42 4.71 15.97
N LYS A 84 -12.17 5.00 16.34
CA LYS A 84 -11.82 6.17 17.16
C LYS A 84 -12.17 7.51 16.50
N THR A 85 -12.12 7.61 15.17
CA THR A 85 -12.48 8.85 14.44
C THR A 85 -13.98 9.07 14.31
N ASN A 86 -14.80 8.02 14.41
CA ASN A 86 -16.25 8.10 14.32
C ASN A 86 -16.94 8.32 15.69
N VAL A 87 -16.19 8.25 16.79
CA VAL A 87 -16.69 8.38 18.18
C VAL A 87 -16.42 9.78 18.75
N ILE A 88 -15.85 10.69 17.97
CA ILE A 88 -15.62 12.11 18.30
C ILE A 88 -16.56 12.98 17.48
#